data_AF-A0A127ZE32-F1
#
_entry.id   AF-A0A127ZE32-F1
#
_cell.length_a   1.000
_cell.length_b   1.000
_cell.length_c   1.000
_cell.angle_alpha   90.00
_cell.angle_beta   90.00
_cell.angle_gamma   90.00
#
_symmetry.space_group_name_H-M   'P 1'
#
loop_
_entity.id
_entity.type
_entity.pdbx_description
1 polymer ?
#
loop_
_entity_poly.entity_id
_entity_poly.type
_entity_poly.pdbx_seq_one_letter_code
_entity_poly.pdbx_strand_id
1 'polypeptide(L)'
;MAHLPLLSNLVPCTEGSGVDLGKALGAKVVLLQWHSQNVDGLVELPVYVDEWLGANTSASIEQVVVHLHGKERDGDVTWADIAAARSRLPIDQQSRTLIVVPQFLNGLDKAKLHRLNRSNRLLVWKSNGWGEGCDSVRPKPTALDGGVSSFEALDTIVCHFASRHMFPSIQRIVVSGHSMGGQLVHRYSIIGSPPLSPQELRAVRMEFVVMNPASYVYFNSDRSGPPALEANVYKYGFEKLNSKLPTYRGIRNDQDAQFYLNRMLCERHIHFLHGEEDRGVGDDRPEAMAQGT
;
A
#
# COMPACT_ATOMS: atom_id res chain seq x y z
N MET A 1 12.62 7.95 -16.91
CA MET A 1 11.71 9.11 -16.77
C MET A 1 11.71 9.52 -15.31
N ALA A 2 11.58 10.82 -15.01
CA ALA A 2 11.53 11.30 -13.63
C ALA A 2 10.26 10.78 -12.93
N HIS A 3 10.36 10.45 -11.64
CA HIS A 3 9.22 10.11 -10.80
C HIS A 3 8.43 11.39 -10.50
N LEU A 4 7.39 11.66 -11.29
CA LEU A 4 6.65 12.92 -11.24
C LEU A 4 5.67 12.97 -10.05
N PRO A 5 5.30 14.16 -9.56
CA PRO A 5 4.32 14.28 -8.48
C PRO A 5 2.99 13.60 -8.83
N LEU A 6 2.45 12.82 -7.89
CA LEU A 6 1.17 12.14 -8.02
C LEU A 6 0.06 13.02 -7.43
N LEU A 7 -0.55 13.85 -8.28
CA LEU A 7 -1.72 14.64 -7.89
C LEU A 7 -2.96 13.75 -7.85
N SER A 8 -3.67 13.79 -6.72
CA SER A 8 -4.81 12.93 -6.50
C SER A 8 -5.95 13.65 -5.79
N ASN A 9 -7.16 13.14 -5.97
CA ASN A 9 -8.38 13.64 -5.34
C ASN A 9 -9.14 12.49 -4.69
N LEU A 10 -9.79 12.78 -3.57
CA LEU A 10 -10.78 11.89 -2.97
C LEU A 10 -12.16 12.30 -3.46
N VAL A 11 -12.88 11.39 -4.13
CA VAL A 11 -14.26 11.62 -4.56
C VAL A 11 -15.21 10.64 -3.86
N PRO A 12 -16.47 11.02 -3.59
CA PRO A 12 -17.44 10.12 -2.97
C PRO A 12 -17.63 8.83 -3.78
N CYS A 13 -17.67 7.69 -3.11
CA CYS A 13 -18.11 6.44 -3.73
C CYS A 13 -19.64 6.42 -3.78
N THR A 14 -20.20 6.36 -4.98
CA THR A 14 -21.65 6.36 -5.24
C THR A 14 -22.05 5.06 -5.95
N GLU A 15 -23.35 4.80 -6.14
CA GLU A 15 -23.80 3.64 -6.93
C GLU A 15 -23.21 3.61 -8.36
N GLY A 16 -22.89 4.77 -8.93
CA GLY A 16 -22.25 4.90 -10.24
C GLY A 16 -20.74 4.61 -10.26
N SER A 17 -20.09 4.50 -9.09
CA SER A 17 -18.64 4.33 -8.95
C SER A 17 -18.14 2.94 -9.34
N GLY A 18 -19.03 1.99 -9.61
CA GLY A 18 -18.63 0.69 -10.15
C GLY A 18 -18.09 -0.30 -9.12
N VAL A 19 -18.16 0.03 -7.83
CA VAL A 19 -17.74 -0.80 -6.69
C VAL A 19 -18.78 -0.74 -5.57
N ASP A 20 -19.02 -1.88 -4.93
CA ASP A 20 -19.85 -2.05 -3.74
C ASP A 20 -19.01 -2.78 -2.69
N LEU A 21 -18.69 -2.09 -1.61
CA LEU A 21 -17.84 -2.61 -0.54
C LEU A 21 -18.64 -2.78 0.75
N GLY A 22 -18.14 -3.66 1.63
CA GLY A 22 -18.71 -3.85 2.96
C GLY A 22 -18.80 -2.53 3.74
N LYS A 23 -19.76 -2.43 4.65
CA LYS A 23 -19.91 -1.23 5.49
C LYS A 23 -19.10 -1.42 6.78
N ALA A 24 -18.33 -0.40 7.14
CA ALA A 24 -17.71 -0.31 8.46
C ALA A 24 -18.29 0.91 9.21
N LEU A 25 -18.75 0.69 10.45
CA LEU A 25 -19.35 1.75 11.26
C LEU A 25 -18.31 2.84 11.58
N GLY A 26 -18.59 4.10 11.25
CA GLY A 26 -17.65 5.22 11.41
C GLY A 26 -16.74 5.45 10.21
N ALA A 27 -16.84 4.60 9.18
CA ALA A 27 -16.12 4.74 7.93
C ALA A 27 -17.07 5.10 6.77
N LYS A 28 -16.51 5.77 5.77
CA LYS A 28 -17.10 5.89 4.43
C LYS A 28 -16.12 5.41 3.38
N VAL A 29 -16.64 4.97 2.25
CA VAL A 29 -15.83 4.62 1.08
C VAL A 29 -15.72 5.84 0.17
N VAL A 30 -14.50 6.17 -0.22
CA VAL A 30 -14.18 7.17 -1.24
C VAL A 30 -13.34 6.53 -2.34
N LEU A 31 -13.28 7.13 -3.51
CA LEU A 31 -12.34 6.77 -4.56
C LEU A 31 -11.18 7.74 -4.55
N LEU A 32 -9.96 7.22 -4.39
CA LEU A 32 -8.74 7.95 -4.68
C LEU A 32 -8.51 7.92 -6.20
N GLN A 33 -8.52 9.09 -6.82
CA GLN A 33 -8.37 9.29 -8.25
C GLN A 33 -7.04 9.97 -8.56
N TRP A 34 -6.27 9.44 -9.52
CA TRP A 34 -5.05 10.07 -10.03
C TRP A 34 -4.80 9.67 -11.48
N HIS A 35 -3.93 10.41 -12.17
CA HIS A 35 -3.41 10.01 -13.46
C HIS A 35 -2.19 9.14 -13.24
N SER A 36 -2.24 7.89 -13.70
CA SER A 36 -1.10 6.99 -13.53
C SER A 36 0.08 7.43 -14.38
N GLN A 37 1.29 7.12 -13.93
CA GLN A 37 2.50 7.30 -14.72
C GLN A 37 2.68 6.22 -15.80
N ASN A 38 1.82 5.20 -15.81
CA ASN A 38 1.95 4.00 -16.64
C ASN A 38 0.74 3.70 -17.52
N VAL A 39 -0.40 4.39 -17.28
CA VAL A 39 -1.64 4.25 -18.04
C VAL A 39 -2.08 5.62 -18.53
N ASP A 40 -2.45 5.73 -19.79
CA ASP A 40 -3.06 6.95 -20.33
C ASP A 40 -4.49 7.12 -19.76
N GLY A 41 -4.59 7.90 -18.68
CA GLY A 41 -5.85 8.34 -18.10
C GLY A 41 -5.95 8.24 -16.58
N LEU A 42 -7.14 8.57 -16.10
CA LEU A 42 -7.48 8.55 -14.68
C LEU A 42 -7.72 7.12 -14.21
N VAL A 43 -7.10 6.74 -13.10
CA VAL A 43 -7.34 5.47 -12.40
C VAL A 43 -7.96 5.72 -11.03
N GLU A 44 -8.61 4.69 -10.49
CA GLU A 44 -9.40 4.77 -9.25
C GLU A 44 -9.05 3.62 -8.30
N LEU A 45 -8.78 3.95 -7.04
CA LEU A 45 -8.65 2.98 -5.95
C LEU A 45 -9.71 3.28 -4.88
N PRO A 46 -10.58 2.32 -4.52
CA PRO A 46 -11.47 2.49 -3.39
C PRO A 46 -10.70 2.49 -2.07
N VAL A 47 -11.08 3.38 -1.16
CA VAL A 47 -10.42 3.57 0.12
C VAL A 47 -11.48 3.81 1.20
N TYR A 48 -11.41 3.07 2.29
CA TYR A 48 -12.15 3.41 3.51
C TYR A 48 -11.42 4.53 4.23
N VAL A 49 -12.16 5.57 4.57
CA VAL A 49 -11.68 6.69 5.39
C VAL A 49 -12.70 6.96 6.48
N ASP A 50 -12.29 7.65 7.54
CA ASP A 50 -13.24 8.14 8.54
C ASP A 50 -14.40 8.93 7.92
N GLU A 51 -15.61 8.69 8.41
CA GLU A 51 -16.82 9.39 7.93
C GLU A 51 -16.72 10.91 8.15
N TRP A 52 -16.07 11.32 9.25
CA TRP A 52 -15.89 12.71 9.66
C TRP A 52 -14.81 13.45 8.85
N LEU A 53 -14.07 12.78 7.97
CA LEU A 53 -13.11 13.44 7.09
C LEU A 53 -13.83 14.40 6.15
N GLY A 54 -13.49 15.68 6.19
CA GLY A 54 -14.03 16.71 5.31
C GLY A 54 -13.22 17.99 5.38
N ALA A 55 -13.65 19.02 4.62
CA ALA A 55 -12.92 20.29 4.53
C ALA A 55 -12.70 20.98 5.89
N ASN A 56 -13.63 20.80 6.84
CA ASN A 56 -13.55 21.41 8.16
C ASN A 56 -12.67 20.63 9.16
N THR A 57 -12.33 19.36 8.86
CA THR A 57 -11.55 18.50 9.76
C THR A 57 -10.15 18.20 9.23
N SER A 58 -9.88 18.40 7.93
CA SER A 58 -8.57 18.11 7.35
C SER A 58 -7.42 18.91 7.99
N ALA A 59 -7.71 20.14 8.44
CA ALA A 59 -6.74 21.02 9.07
C ALA A 59 -6.28 20.57 10.46
N SER A 60 -7.04 19.73 11.17
CA SER A 60 -6.67 19.21 12.50
C SER A 60 -5.98 17.85 12.46
N ILE A 61 -5.86 17.22 11.28
CA ILE A 61 -5.24 15.91 11.15
C ILE A 61 -3.72 16.05 11.30
N GLU A 62 -3.16 15.37 12.30
CA GLU A 62 -1.72 15.35 12.60
C GLU A 62 -1.09 14.00 12.23
N GLN A 63 -1.88 12.93 12.26
CA GLN A 63 -1.45 11.58 11.92
C GLN A 63 -2.42 10.91 10.96
N VAL A 64 -1.87 10.20 9.96
CA VAL A 64 -2.63 9.30 9.09
C VAL A 64 -2.10 7.88 9.26
N VAL A 65 -2.98 6.94 9.58
CA VAL A 65 -2.68 5.51 9.61
C VAL A 65 -3.24 4.88 8.34
N VAL A 66 -2.37 4.55 7.40
CA VAL A 66 -2.68 3.75 6.22
C VAL A 66 -2.53 2.28 6.62
N HIS A 67 -3.60 1.50 6.62
CA HIS A 67 -3.53 0.08 6.98
C HIS A 67 -3.97 -0.84 5.84
N LEU A 68 -3.15 -1.85 5.54
CA LEU A 68 -3.35 -2.78 4.43
C LEU A 68 -3.93 -4.10 4.92
N HIS A 69 -5.08 -4.49 4.36
CA HIS A 69 -5.76 -5.74 4.65
C HIS A 69 -4.92 -6.98 4.26
N GLY A 70 -5.32 -8.15 4.77
CA GLY A 70 -4.72 -9.43 4.45
C GLY A 70 -5.15 -10.00 3.09
N LYS A 71 -4.92 -11.30 2.92
CA LYS A 71 -5.28 -12.05 1.70
C LYS A 71 -6.79 -12.04 1.42
N GLU A 72 -7.63 -11.90 2.44
CA GLU A 72 -9.10 -11.94 2.28
C GLU A 72 -9.69 -10.63 1.74
N ARG A 73 -8.90 -9.55 1.67
CA ARG A 73 -9.31 -8.25 1.10
C ARG A 73 -10.57 -7.70 1.77
N ASP A 74 -10.59 -7.81 3.09
CA ASP A 74 -11.62 -7.44 4.06
C ASP A 74 -11.32 -6.05 4.67
N GLY A 75 -11.36 -5.02 3.82
CA GLY A 75 -11.01 -3.65 4.22
C GLY A 75 -11.94 -3.05 5.28
N ASP A 76 -13.21 -3.46 5.33
CA ASP A 76 -14.19 -3.07 6.33
C ASP A 76 -13.84 -3.61 7.72
N VAL A 77 -13.54 -4.91 7.81
CA VAL A 77 -13.10 -5.56 9.05
C VAL A 77 -11.79 -4.93 9.53
N THR A 78 -10.84 -4.80 8.62
CA THR A 78 -9.52 -4.21 8.91
C THR A 78 -9.62 -2.76 9.37
N TRP A 79 -10.52 -1.95 8.80
CA TRP A 79 -10.75 -0.58 9.25
C TRP A 79 -11.29 -0.56 10.70
N ALA A 80 -12.23 -1.46 11.01
CA ALA A 80 -12.81 -1.57 12.36
C ALA A 80 -11.76 -1.94 13.41
N ASP A 81 -10.82 -2.83 13.07
CA ASP A 81 -9.70 -3.20 13.95
C ASP A 81 -8.81 -2.00 14.29
N ILE A 82 -8.47 -1.18 13.28
CA ILE A 82 -7.67 0.03 13.50
C ILE A 82 -8.46 1.12 14.24
N ALA A 83 -9.77 1.22 14.01
CA ALA A 83 -10.63 2.11 14.79
C ALA A 83 -10.69 1.70 16.26
N ALA A 84 -10.73 0.39 16.54
CA ALA A 84 -10.66 -0.16 17.90
C ALA A 84 -9.28 0.05 18.55
N ALA A 85 -8.20 0.07 17.76
CA ALA A 85 -6.87 0.46 18.27
C ALA A 85 -6.81 1.97 18.57
N ARG A 86 -7.32 2.82 17.66
CA ARG A 86 -7.36 4.27 17.85
C ARG A 86 -8.21 4.68 19.05
N SER A 87 -9.29 3.99 19.36
CA SER A 87 -10.16 4.30 20.51
C SER A 87 -9.48 4.17 21.87
N ARG A 88 -8.29 3.53 21.92
CA ARG A 88 -7.44 3.43 23.11
C ARG A 88 -6.55 4.65 23.34
N LEU A 89 -6.47 5.56 22.36
CA LEU A 89 -5.76 6.83 22.49
C LEU A 89 -6.56 7.83 23.34
N PRO A 90 -5.91 8.85 23.93
CA PRO A 90 -6.60 10.02 24.46
C PRO A 90 -7.56 10.65 23.44
N ILE A 91 -8.73 11.14 23.89
CA ILE A 91 -9.83 11.63 23.03
C ILE A 91 -9.35 12.68 22.02
N ASP A 92 -8.46 13.58 22.46
CA ASP A 92 -7.88 14.63 21.62
C ASP A 92 -6.99 14.08 20.49
N GLN A 93 -6.34 12.94 20.71
CA GLN A 93 -5.52 12.28 19.68
C GLN A 93 -6.39 11.48 18.69
N GLN A 94 -7.53 10.95 19.15
CA GLN A 94 -8.46 10.20 18.28
C GLN A 94 -8.95 11.07 17.13
N SER A 95 -9.32 12.33 17.41
CA SER A 95 -9.84 13.27 16.39
C SER A 95 -8.76 13.86 15.47
N ARG A 96 -7.48 13.62 15.77
CA ARG A 96 -6.33 14.06 14.95
C ARG A 96 -5.65 12.91 14.20
N THR A 97 -6.11 11.68 14.43
CA THR A 97 -5.59 10.46 13.81
C THR A 97 -6.60 9.93 12.78
N LEU A 98 -6.34 10.15 11.50
CA LEU A 98 -7.15 9.64 10.41
C LEU A 98 -6.80 8.18 10.09
N ILE A 99 -7.81 7.36 9.86
CA ILE A 99 -7.65 5.98 9.38
C ILE A 99 -7.95 5.92 7.88
N VAL A 100 -7.05 5.27 7.15
CA VAL A 100 -7.13 5.10 5.69
C VAL A 100 -6.87 3.62 5.38
N VAL A 101 -7.84 2.91 4.82
CA VAL A 101 -7.69 1.51 4.41
C VAL A 101 -7.95 1.39 2.92
N PRO A 102 -6.90 1.34 2.07
CA PRO A 102 -7.08 1.09 0.65
C PRO A 102 -7.56 -0.33 0.39
N GLN A 103 -8.49 -0.48 -0.56
CA GLN A 103 -9.04 -1.75 -0.97
C GLN A 103 -8.35 -2.24 -2.26
N PHE A 104 -7.33 -3.10 -2.11
CA PHE A 104 -6.68 -3.74 -3.24
C PHE A 104 -7.53 -4.92 -3.75
N LEU A 105 -8.25 -4.68 -4.84
CA LEU A 105 -9.17 -5.65 -5.44
C LEU A 105 -8.44 -6.65 -6.35
N ASN A 106 -8.97 -7.87 -6.45
CA ASN A 106 -8.52 -8.85 -7.43
C ASN A 106 -9.70 -9.60 -8.09
N GLY A 107 -9.39 -10.60 -8.91
CA GLY A 107 -10.38 -11.39 -9.64
C GLY A 107 -11.38 -12.19 -8.78
N LEU A 108 -11.17 -12.31 -7.48
CA LEU A 108 -12.11 -12.93 -6.54
C LEU A 108 -13.17 -11.94 -6.02
N ASP A 109 -12.92 -10.62 -6.16
CA ASP A 109 -13.82 -9.57 -5.70
C ASP A 109 -14.92 -9.23 -6.72
N LYS A 110 -15.25 -10.13 -7.66
CA LYS A 110 -16.25 -9.88 -8.70
C LYS A 110 -17.61 -9.47 -8.13
N ALA A 111 -17.98 -9.99 -6.96
CA ALA A 111 -19.21 -9.62 -6.26
C ALA A 111 -19.21 -8.16 -5.76
N LYS A 112 -18.01 -7.61 -5.47
CA LYS A 112 -17.81 -6.22 -5.06
C LYS A 112 -17.73 -5.26 -6.25
N LEU A 113 -17.69 -5.78 -7.49
CA LEU A 113 -17.59 -4.97 -8.71
C LEU A 113 -18.97 -4.87 -9.37
N HIS A 114 -19.49 -3.66 -9.53
CA HIS A 114 -20.74 -3.49 -10.27
C HIS A 114 -20.54 -3.78 -11.77
N ARG A 115 -21.47 -4.55 -12.34
CA ARG A 115 -21.55 -4.80 -13.79
C ARG A 115 -21.68 -3.52 -14.63
N LEU A 116 -22.19 -2.45 -14.03
CA LEU A 116 -22.36 -1.13 -14.64
C LEU A 116 -21.14 -0.21 -14.47
N ASN A 117 -19.99 -0.74 -14.05
CA ASN A 117 -18.75 0.03 -14.05
C ASN A 117 -18.36 0.43 -15.49
N ARG A 118 -18.89 1.57 -15.92
CA ARG A 118 -18.68 2.17 -17.24
C ARG A 118 -17.37 2.93 -17.33
N SER A 119 -16.78 3.35 -16.19
CA SER A 119 -15.55 4.15 -16.19
C SER A 119 -14.34 3.32 -16.59
N ASN A 120 -14.33 2.02 -16.24
CA ASN A 120 -13.19 1.12 -16.40
C ASN A 120 -11.89 1.63 -15.75
N ARG A 121 -12.00 2.55 -14.77
CA ARG A 121 -10.87 3.20 -14.08
C ARG A 121 -10.43 2.46 -12.83
N LEU A 122 -11.31 1.65 -12.25
CA LEU A 122 -11.01 0.89 -11.03
C LEU A 122 -9.83 -0.04 -11.22
N LEU A 123 -8.86 0.09 -10.31
CA LEU A 123 -7.71 -0.79 -10.24
C LEU A 123 -8.10 -2.17 -9.70
N VAL A 124 -7.67 -3.20 -10.42
CA VAL A 124 -7.84 -4.60 -10.02
C VAL A 124 -6.56 -5.34 -10.37
N TRP A 125 -6.02 -6.14 -9.46
CA TRP A 125 -4.80 -6.92 -9.65
C TRP A 125 -5.07 -8.38 -9.96
N LYS A 126 -4.08 -9.06 -10.53
CA LYS A 126 -4.13 -10.51 -10.74
C LYS A 126 -3.81 -11.22 -9.43
N SER A 127 -4.75 -12.03 -8.93
CA SER A 127 -4.56 -12.84 -7.71
C SER A 127 -3.99 -11.98 -6.56
N ASN A 128 -2.89 -12.40 -5.93
CA ASN A 128 -2.22 -11.70 -4.84
C ASN A 128 -1.12 -10.74 -5.31
N GLY A 129 -1.02 -10.46 -6.62
CA GLY A 129 0.04 -9.61 -7.18
C GLY A 129 0.07 -8.20 -6.57
N TRP A 130 -1.07 -7.69 -6.09
CA TRP A 130 -1.12 -6.43 -5.34
C TRP A 130 -0.21 -6.48 -4.09
N GLY A 131 -0.12 -7.62 -3.39
CA GLY A 131 0.73 -7.79 -2.22
C GLY A 131 2.23 -7.91 -2.54
N GLU A 132 2.54 -7.99 -3.83
CA GLU A 132 3.90 -8.15 -4.37
C GLU A 132 4.40 -6.89 -5.07
N GLY A 133 3.65 -5.78 -5.08
CA GLY A 133 4.03 -4.59 -5.85
C GLY A 133 3.71 -4.68 -7.34
N CYS A 134 3.08 -5.77 -7.81
CA CYS A 134 2.86 -6.00 -9.24
C CYS A 134 1.85 -5.04 -9.86
N ASP A 135 1.82 -5.06 -11.18
CA ASP A 135 0.94 -4.27 -12.02
C ASP A 135 -0.52 -4.72 -11.91
N SER A 136 -1.44 -3.76 -11.96
CA SER A 136 -2.86 -4.03 -12.09
C SER A 136 -3.19 -4.64 -13.46
N VAL A 137 -4.26 -5.43 -13.53
CA VAL A 137 -4.85 -5.92 -14.78
C VAL A 137 -6.04 -5.07 -15.24
N ARG A 138 -6.47 -4.11 -14.41
CA ARG A 138 -7.47 -3.10 -14.73
C ARG A 138 -6.99 -1.69 -14.33
N PRO A 139 -7.31 -0.63 -15.11
CA PRO A 139 -7.78 -0.68 -16.50
C PRO A 139 -6.92 -1.59 -17.37
N LYS A 140 -7.51 -2.21 -18.40
CA LYS A 140 -6.77 -3.19 -19.21
C LYS A 140 -5.59 -2.48 -19.87
N PRO A 141 -4.34 -2.92 -19.62
CA PRO A 141 -3.17 -2.28 -20.24
C PRO A 141 -3.28 -2.35 -21.77
N THR A 142 -2.88 -1.28 -22.44
CA THR A 142 -2.75 -1.26 -23.91
C THR A 142 -1.39 -1.82 -24.32
N ALA A 143 -1.09 -1.89 -25.62
CA ALA A 143 0.25 -2.27 -26.09
C ALA A 143 1.33 -1.22 -25.75
N LEU A 144 0.91 0.01 -25.41
CA LEU A 144 1.79 1.15 -25.10
C LEU A 144 1.85 1.44 -23.58
N ASP A 145 0.89 0.94 -22.81
CA ASP A 145 0.73 1.18 -21.37
C ASP A 145 1.05 -0.08 -20.54
N GLY A 146 1.57 0.13 -19.33
CA GLY A 146 1.67 -0.90 -18.31
C GLY A 146 0.40 -0.95 -17.45
N GLY A 147 0.29 -1.92 -16.54
CA GLY A 147 -0.66 -1.80 -15.43
C GLY A 147 -0.14 -0.85 -14.35
N VAL A 148 -0.96 -0.55 -13.35
CA VAL A 148 -0.54 0.31 -12.23
C VAL A 148 0.01 -0.56 -11.11
N SER A 149 1.27 -0.35 -10.75
CA SER A 149 1.89 -1.01 -9.59
C SER A 149 1.13 -0.66 -8.30
N SER A 150 0.95 -1.63 -7.40
CA SER A 150 0.41 -1.32 -6.07
C SER A 150 1.33 -0.41 -5.25
N PHE A 151 2.63 -0.34 -5.56
CA PHE A 151 3.52 0.65 -4.97
C PHE A 151 3.23 2.07 -5.48
N GLU A 152 2.83 2.24 -6.74
CA GLU A 152 2.35 3.55 -7.23
C GLU A 152 1.07 3.97 -6.50
N ALA A 153 0.15 3.03 -6.27
CA ALA A 153 -1.05 3.29 -5.49
C ALA A 153 -0.72 3.74 -4.05
N LEU A 154 0.26 3.11 -3.39
CA LEU A 154 0.75 3.54 -2.07
C LEU A 154 1.46 4.90 -2.14
N ASP A 155 2.26 5.15 -3.17
CA ASP A 155 2.90 6.45 -3.39
C ASP A 155 1.84 7.56 -3.54
N THR A 156 0.77 7.31 -4.28
CA THR A 156 -0.35 8.25 -4.43
C THR A 156 -1.03 8.54 -3.09
N ILE A 157 -1.27 7.51 -2.27
CA ILE A 157 -1.85 7.68 -0.93
C ILE A 157 -0.92 8.53 -0.06
N VAL A 158 0.37 8.20 -0.02
CA VAL A 158 1.36 8.93 0.79
C VAL A 158 1.46 10.39 0.33
N CYS A 159 1.58 10.65 -0.97
CA CYS A 159 1.60 12.01 -1.52
C CYS A 159 0.32 12.80 -1.20
N HIS A 160 -0.84 12.15 -1.29
CA HIS A 160 -2.12 12.80 -0.95
C HIS A 160 -2.11 13.32 0.49
N PHE A 161 -1.79 12.44 1.44
CA PHE A 161 -1.87 12.77 2.86
C PHE A 161 -0.67 13.59 3.36
N ALA A 162 0.46 13.57 2.66
CA ALA A 162 1.62 14.41 2.97
C ALA A 162 1.43 15.88 2.55
N SER A 163 0.48 16.15 1.66
CA SER A 163 0.24 17.50 1.15
C SER A 163 -0.24 18.45 2.24
N ARG A 164 0.63 19.37 2.67
CA ARG A 164 0.28 20.40 3.67
C ARG A 164 -0.71 21.44 3.16
N HIS A 165 -0.98 21.48 1.86
CA HIS A 165 -2.09 22.26 1.33
C HIS A 165 -3.45 21.66 1.72
N MET A 166 -3.56 20.33 1.74
CA MET A 166 -4.79 19.63 2.12
C MET A 166 -4.86 19.34 3.63
N PHE A 167 -3.71 18.99 4.22
CA PHE A 167 -3.55 18.65 5.63
C PHE A 167 -2.47 19.52 6.30
N PRO A 168 -2.75 20.82 6.58
CA PRO A 168 -1.77 21.76 7.13
C PRO A 168 -0.99 21.32 8.38
N SER A 169 -1.63 20.52 9.24
CA SER A 169 -1.10 20.05 10.52
C SER A 169 -0.46 18.67 10.46
N ILE A 170 -0.39 18.03 9.28
CA ILE A 170 0.16 16.67 9.15
C ILE A 170 1.62 16.62 9.62
N GLN A 171 1.91 15.64 10.46
CA GLN A 171 3.24 15.39 11.03
C GLN A 171 3.70 13.96 10.79
N ARG A 172 2.78 13.00 10.70
CA ARG A 172 3.12 11.58 10.60
C ARG A 172 2.20 10.81 9.68
N ILE A 173 2.79 9.94 8.85
CA ILE A 173 2.08 8.91 8.10
C ILE A 173 2.64 7.56 8.52
N VAL A 174 1.78 6.70 9.06
CA VAL A 174 2.10 5.32 9.42
C VAL A 174 1.51 4.40 8.35
N VAL A 175 2.35 3.65 7.63
CA VAL A 175 1.91 2.63 6.68
C VAL A 175 2.06 1.26 7.35
N SER A 176 0.94 0.59 7.58
CA SER A 176 0.87 -0.64 8.38
C SER A 176 0.13 -1.73 7.62
N GLY A 177 0.37 -2.99 7.95
CA GLY A 177 -0.37 -4.08 7.33
C GLY A 177 -0.11 -5.43 8.00
N HIS A 178 -1.10 -6.30 7.90
CA HIS A 178 -1.06 -7.65 8.46
C HIS A 178 -1.05 -8.74 7.38
N SER A 179 -0.32 -9.83 7.61
CA SER A 179 -0.25 -10.98 6.71
C SER A 179 0.19 -10.57 5.29
N MET A 180 -0.68 -10.67 4.28
CA MET A 180 -0.41 -10.20 2.92
C MET A 180 -0.22 -8.68 2.82
N GLY A 181 -0.94 -7.91 3.65
CA GLY A 181 -0.72 -6.48 3.78
C GLY A 181 0.65 -6.18 4.40
N GLY A 182 1.06 -6.95 5.41
CA GLY A 182 2.38 -6.83 6.03
C GLY A 182 3.52 -7.13 5.04
N GLN A 183 3.30 -8.13 4.18
CA GLN A 183 4.18 -8.45 3.06
C GLN A 183 4.35 -7.26 2.10
N LEU A 184 3.24 -6.60 1.74
CA LEU A 184 3.27 -5.42 0.89
C LEU A 184 3.99 -4.24 1.56
N VAL A 185 3.65 -3.96 2.83
CA VAL A 185 4.28 -2.90 3.62
C VAL A 185 5.77 -3.14 3.79
N HIS A 186 6.20 -4.37 4.04
CA HIS A 186 7.62 -4.70 4.17
C HIS A 186 8.38 -4.34 2.89
N ARG A 187 7.90 -4.83 1.74
CA ARG A 187 8.56 -4.54 0.46
C ARG A 187 8.49 -3.06 0.10
N TYR A 188 7.36 -2.40 0.36
CA TYR A 188 7.19 -0.97 0.12
C TYR A 188 8.06 -0.11 1.04
N SER A 189 8.24 -0.49 2.30
CA SER A 189 9.12 0.23 3.23
C SER A 189 10.59 0.24 2.75
N ILE A 190 11.00 -0.83 2.06
CA ILE A 190 12.36 -1.01 1.56
C ILE A 190 12.52 -0.44 0.15
N ILE A 191 11.55 -0.62 -0.76
CA ILE A 191 11.63 -0.28 -2.21
C ILE A 191 10.85 0.99 -2.58
N GLY A 192 9.80 1.32 -1.84
CA GLY A 192 8.98 2.51 -2.05
C GLY A 192 9.76 3.82 -1.99
N SER A 193 9.43 4.73 -2.90
CA SER A 193 10.06 6.04 -3.07
C SER A 193 9.02 7.07 -3.56
N PRO A 194 8.01 7.40 -2.74
CA PRO A 194 6.96 8.35 -3.12
C PRO A 194 7.58 9.69 -3.57
N PRO A 195 7.05 10.33 -4.62
CA PRO A 195 7.60 11.56 -5.17
C PRO A 195 7.24 12.78 -4.32
N LEU A 196 7.70 12.79 -3.07
CA LEU A 196 7.51 13.88 -2.13
C LEU A 196 8.50 15.01 -2.40
N SER A 197 8.03 16.25 -2.27
CA SER A 197 8.89 17.42 -2.32
C SER A 197 9.86 17.44 -1.12
N PRO A 198 11.01 18.16 -1.22
CA PRO A 198 11.90 18.33 -0.08
C PRO A 198 11.22 18.93 1.17
N GLN A 199 10.18 19.74 0.98
CA GLN A 199 9.40 20.31 2.07
C GLN A 199 8.55 19.24 2.78
N GLU A 200 7.86 18.39 2.02
CA GLU A 200 7.06 17.29 2.58
C GLU A 200 7.94 16.27 3.30
N LEU A 201 9.10 15.91 2.73
CA LEU A 201 10.06 15.00 3.36
C LEU A 201 10.59 15.52 4.72
N ARG A 202 10.68 16.84 4.90
CA ARG A 202 11.07 17.43 6.19
C ARG A 202 9.90 17.57 7.16
N ALA A 203 8.69 17.72 6.65
CA ALA A 203 7.51 18.02 7.47
C ALA A 203 6.78 16.77 7.96
N VAL A 204 6.85 15.66 7.21
CA VAL A 204 6.07 14.45 7.49
C VAL A 204 7.00 13.29 7.75
N ARG A 205 6.92 12.75 8.97
CA ARG A 205 7.61 11.52 9.33
C ARG A 205 6.85 10.32 8.78
N MET A 206 7.54 9.50 8.00
CA MET A 206 7.03 8.21 7.55
C MET A 206 7.51 7.08 8.47
N GLU A 207 6.57 6.24 8.88
CA GLU A 207 6.83 5.05 9.69
C GLU A 207 6.10 3.84 9.08
N PHE A 208 6.68 2.66 9.24
CA PHE A 208 6.14 1.42 8.69
C PHE A 208 5.94 0.39 9.79
N VAL A 209 4.81 -0.32 9.76
CA VAL A 209 4.50 -1.39 10.72
C VAL A 209 4.18 -2.67 9.96
N VAL A 210 5.10 -3.62 10.02
CA VAL A 210 5.05 -4.90 9.32
C VAL A 210 4.58 -5.98 10.30
N MET A 211 3.38 -6.52 10.09
CA MET A 211 2.77 -7.50 11.01
C MET A 211 2.62 -8.87 10.35
N ASN A 212 3.25 -9.89 10.93
CA ASN A 212 3.18 -11.31 10.50
C ASN A 212 3.22 -11.54 8.97
N PRO A 213 4.16 -10.94 8.21
CA PRO A 213 4.24 -11.25 6.78
C PRO A 213 4.72 -12.69 6.60
N ALA A 214 4.10 -13.40 5.66
CA ALA A 214 4.47 -14.78 5.34
C ALA A 214 5.83 -14.91 4.61
N SER A 215 6.40 -13.81 4.13
CA SER A 215 7.74 -13.78 3.54
C SER A 215 8.33 -12.38 3.54
N TYR A 216 9.67 -12.32 3.65
CA TYR A 216 10.47 -11.10 3.66
C TYR A 216 11.27 -10.95 2.36
N VAL A 217 11.74 -9.73 2.08
CA VAL A 217 12.77 -9.48 1.07
C VAL A 217 14.13 -9.44 1.76
N TYR A 218 15.04 -10.32 1.35
CA TYR A 218 16.40 -10.40 1.86
C TYR A 218 17.35 -9.62 0.96
N PHE A 219 18.41 -9.05 1.54
CA PHE A 219 19.41 -8.27 0.81
C PHE A 219 20.54 -9.13 0.22
N ASN A 220 20.60 -10.41 0.57
CA ASN A 220 21.59 -11.36 0.07
C ASN A 220 20.96 -12.77 -0.06
N SER A 221 21.78 -13.75 -0.43
CA SER A 221 21.36 -15.15 -0.61
C SER A 221 21.35 -15.99 0.67
N ASP A 222 21.70 -15.44 1.83
CA ASP A 222 21.83 -16.22 3.06
C ASP A 222 20.44 -16.60 3.59
N ARG A 223 20.24 -17.90 3.78
CA ARG A 223 18.95 -18.52 4.10
C ARG A 223 19.16 -19.58 5.19
N SER A 224 18.31 -19.56 6.22
CA SER A 224 18.35 -20.52 7.32
C SER A 224 17.58 -21.81 7.01
N GLY A 225 16.63 -21.75 6.08
CA GLY A 225 15.82 -22.87 5.64
C GLY A 225 16.41 -23.64 4.45
N PRO A 226 15.64 -24.58 3.87
CA PRO A 226 16.08 -25.37 2.73
C PRO A 226 16.43 -24.49 1.51
N PRO A 227 17.45 -24.86 0.72
CA PRO A 227 17.83 -24.09 -0.45
C PRO A 227 16.71 -24.08 -1.51
N ALA A 228 16.49 -22.93 -2.13
CA ALA A 228 15.56 -22.76 -3.25
C ALA A 228 16.22 -21.96 -4.37
N LEU A 229 16.02 -22.38 -5.62
CA LEU A 229 16.75 -21.85 -6.78
C LEU A 229 16.48 -20.35 -7.02
N GLU A 230 15.24 -19.90 -6.83
CA GLU A 230 14.84 -18.51 -7.01
C GLU A 230 14.73 -17.74 -5.67
N ALA A 231 15.39 -18.21 -4.60
CA ALA A 231 15.31 -17.61 -3.27
C ALA A 231 15.75 -16.13 -3.22
N ASN A 232 16.59 -15.71 -4.17
CA ASN A 232 17.08 -14.34 -4.28
C ASN A 232 16.39 -13.51 -5.38
N VAL A 233 15.48 -14.12 -6.15
CA VAL A 233 14.64 -13.43 -7.12
C VAL A 233 13.55 -12.66 -6.39
N TYR A 234 13.24 -11.44 -6.86
CA TYR A 234 12.09 -10.70 -6.36
C TYR A 234 10.81 -11.55 -6.51
N LYS A 235 10.06 -11.82 -5.45
CA LYS A 235 9.85 -10.95 -4.27
C LYS A 235 10.57 -11.31 -2.95
N TYR A 236 11.52 -12.25 -2.99
CA TYR A 236 12.24 -12.76 -1.81
C TYR A 236 13.67 -12.24 -1.68
N GLY A 237 14.23 -11.76 -2.78
CA GLY A 237 15.49 -10.99 -2.81
C GLY A 237 15.44 -9.87 -3.85
N PHE A 238 16.61 -9.44 -4.30
CA PHE A 238 16.76 -8.29 -5.21
C PHE A 238 17.07 -8.65 -6.66
N GLU A 239 17.27 -9.92 -6.99
CA GLU A 239 17.48 -10.32 -8.38
C GLU A 239 16.22 -10.08 -9.21
N LYS A 240 16.40 -9.64 -10.46
CA LYS A 240 15.32 -9.35 -11.40
C LYS A 240 14.31 -8.29 -10.90
N LEU A 241 14.69 -7.43 -9.95
CA LEU A 241 13.78 -6.41 -9.39
C LEU A 241 13.07 -5.57 -10.48
N ASN A 242 13.84 -5.00 -11.41
CA ASN A 242 13.28 -4.16 -12.50
C ASN A 242 12.34 -4.92 -13.43
N SER A 243 12.57 -6.21 -13.69
CA SER A 243 11.69 -6.99 -14.57
C SER A 243 10.46 -7.53 -13.83
N LYS A 244 10.51 -7.64 -12.51
CA LYS A 244 9.37 -8.05 -11.67
C LYS A 244 8.48 -6.88 -11.26
N LEU A 245 9.01 -5.65 -11.27
CA LEU A 245 8.29 -4.41 -11.02
C LEU A 245 8.44 -3.42 -12.20
N PRO A 246 8.05 -3.82 -13.42
CA PRO A 246 8.40 -3.08 -14.64
C PRO A 246 7.73 -1.70 -14.75
N THR A 247 6.61 -1.50 -14.05
CA THR A 247 5.85 -0.24 -14.07
C THR A 247 6.17 0.65 -12.87
N TYR A 248 6.83 0.14 -11.83
CA TYR A 248 7.09 0.96 -10.65
C TYR A 248 8.24 1.95 -10.89
N ARG A 249 7.90 3.24 -10.97
CA ARG A 249 8.84 4.32 -11.30
C ARG A 249 9.69 4.81 -10.13
N GLY A 250 9.39 4.36 -8.91
CA GLY A 250 10.22 4.63 -7.73
C GLY A 250 11.54 3.84 -7.70
N ILE A 251 11.71 2.85 -8.58
CA ILE A 251 12.95 2.07 -8.68
C ILE A 251 13.99 2.85 -9.48
N ARG A 252 15.19 2.97 -8.93
CA ARG A 252 16.34 3.58 -9.60
C ARG A 252 17.21 2.46 -10.19
N ASN A 253 17.34 2.44 -11.52
CA ASN A 253 17.95 1.35 -12.28
C ASN A 253 19.45 1.11 -11.96
N ASP A 254 20.11 2.08 -11.33
CA ASP A 254 21.52 2.07 -10.96
C ASP A 254 21.77 1.59 -9.52
N GLN A 255 20.73 1.14 -8.81
CA GLN A 255 20.82 0.76 -7.40
C GLN A 255 20.74 -0.75 -7.19
N ASP A 256 21.57 -1.27 -6.29
CA ASP A 256 21.64 -2.68 -5.92
C ASP A 256 21.02 -2.94 -4.53
N ALA A 257 21.11 -4.19 -4.06
CA ALA A 257 20.61 -4.56 -2.75
C ALA A 257 21.27 -3.78 -1.60
N GLN A 258 22.56 -3.41 -1.74
CA GLN A 258 23.29 -2.68 -0.70
C GLN A 258 22.75 -1.25 -0.55
N PHE A 259 22.39 -0.59 -1.66
CA PHE A 259 21.70 0.69 -1.62
C PHE A 259 20.41 0.60 -0.80
N TYR A 260 19.56 -0.40 -1.08
CA TYR A 260 18.30 -0.56 -0.37
C TYR A 260 18.48 -0.95 1.10
N LEU A 261 19.53 -1.72 1.43
CA LEU A 261 19.88 -2.02 2.82
C LEU A 261 20.28 -0.75 3.57
N ASN A 262 21.18 0.06 2.99
CA ASN A 262 21.60 1.34 3.57
C ASN A 262 20.38 2.26 3.76
N ARG A 263 19.49 2.32 2.76
CA ARG A 263 18.26 3.10 2.85
C ARG A 263 17.35 2.61 3.99
N MET A 264 17.16 1.30 4.11
CA MET A 264 16.37 0.69 5.18
C MET A 264 16.94 1.05 6.56
N LEU A 265 18.26 0.96 6.74
CA LEU A 265 18.92 1.19 8.03
C LEU A 265 19.02 2.68 8.41
N CYS A 266 19.21 3.56 7.43
CA CYS A 266 19.52 4.97 7.68
C CYS A 266 18.33 5.91 7.51
N GLU A 267 17.34 5.56 6.67
CA GLU A 267 16.28 6.48 6.27
C GLU A 267 14.87 5.98 6.61
N ARG A 268 14.69 4.72 7.03
CA ARG A 268 13.37 4.12 7.23
C ARG A 268 13.15 3.76 8.70
N HIS A 269 11.97 4.10 9.22
CA HIS A 269 11.52 3.66 10.53
C HIS A 269 10.56 2.49 10.35
N ILE A 270 11.03 1.26 10.56
CA ILE A 270 10.25 0.04 10.34
C ILE A 270 10.13 -0.71 11.66
N HIS A 271 8.90 -0.98 12.06
CA HIS A 271 8.54 -1.78 13.22
C HIS A 271 8.06 -3.14 12.74
N PHE A 272 8.67 -4.21 13.24
CA PHE A 272 8.23 -5.59 12.99
C PHE A 272 7.45 -6.09 14.20
N LEU A 273 6.24 -6.60 13.95
CA LEU A 273 5.37 -7.18 14.96
C LEU A 273 5.08 -8.62 14.57
N HIS A 274 5.37 -9.53 15.50
CA HIS A 274 5.18 -10.96 15.33
C HIS A 274 4.26 -11.49 16.41
N GLY A 275 3.20 -12.20 16.02
CA GLY A 275 2.39 -12.97 16.93
C GLY A 275 3.12 -14.26 17.30
N GLU A 276 3.46 -14.44 18.58
CA GLU A 276 4.22 -15.62 19.04
C GLU A 276 3.50 -16.96 18.79
N GLU A 277 2.17 -16.93 18.68
CA GLU A 277 1.34 -18.11 18.39
C GLU A 277 0.83 -18.15 16.94
N ASP A 278 1.30 -17.25 16.07
CA ASP A 278 1.04 -17.34 14.63
C ASP A 278 1.94 -18.39 13.98
N ARG A 279 1.51 -19.64 14.05
CA ARG A 279 2.24 -20.82 13.52
C ARG A 279 1.79 -21.20 12.11
N GLY A 280 1.06 -20.32 11.42
CA GLY A 280 0.59 -20.55 10.07
C GLY A 280 1.74 -20.50 9.07
N VAL A 281 1.74 -21.41 8.09
CA VAL A 281 2.77 -21.44 7.03
C VAL A 281 2.72 -20.17 6.17
N GLY A 282 1.52 -19.68 5.86
CA GLY A 282 1.30 -18.47 5.07
C GLY A 282 1.67 -18.63 3.59
N ASP A 283 2.98 -18.66 3.28
CA ASP A 283 3.57 -18.73 1.95
C ASP A 283 4.41 -20.00 1.84
N ASP A 284 3.83 -21.05 1.25
CA ASP A 284 4.40 -22.39 1.18
C ASP A 284 5.34 -22.62 -0.02
N ARG A 285 5.66 -21.56 -0.77
CA ARG A 285 6.61 -21.62 -1.88
C ARG A 285 8.03 -21.91 -1.37
N PRO A 286 8.84 -22.72 -2.09
CA PRO A 286 10.19 -23.07 -1.65
C PRO A 286 11.06 -21.87 -1.27
N GLU A 287 10.93 -20.76 -1.99
CA GLU A 287 11.71 -19.54 -1.75
C GLU A 287 11.32 -18.82 -0.45
N ALA A 288 10.06 -18.94 -0.02
CA ALA A 288 9.60 -18.44 1.28
C ALA A 288 10.07 -19.39 2.39
N MET A 289 9.94 -20.71 2.20
CA MET A 289 10.41 -21.72 3.14
C MET A 289 11.94 -21.68 3.36
N ALA A 290 12.71 -21.22 2.36
CA ALA A 290 14.14 -20.98 2.50
C ALA A 290 14.47 -19.95 3.59
N GLN A 291 13.54 -19.09 3.98
CA GLN A 291 13.75 -18.07 5.01
C GLN A 291 13.75 -18.64 6.44
N GLY A 292 13.39 -19.92 6.59
CA GLY A 292 13.24 -20.59 7.88
C GLY A 292 11.82 -20.44 8.45
N THR A 293 11.67 -20.92 9.69
CA THR A 293 10.44 -20.84 10.48
C THR A 293 10.59 -19.82 11.59
#